data_AF-A0A7M4EUV1-F1
#
_entry.id   AF-A0A7M4EUV1-F1
#
_cell.length_a   1.000
_cell.length_b   1.000
_cell.length_c   1.000
_cell.angle_alpha   90.00
_cell.angle_beta   90.00
_cell.angle_gamma   90.00
#
_symmetry.space_group_name_H-M   'P 1'
#
loop_
_entity.id
_entity.type
_entity.pdbx_description
1 polymer ?
#
loop_
_entity_poly.entity_id
_entity_poly.type
_entity_poly.pdbx_seq_one_letter_code
_entity_poly.pdbx_strand_id
1 'polypeptide(L)'
;MKHVEKSSVLSQLKSKYGDLYRQDNVVLSGTHTHSGPAGYFQFTLFMITSKGFIEPSVKAIVNGIVKSIDIAHQNMRRGRIFINKGLVENSQINRSPYSYLQNPPLERRRYSSNTDKEMVMLKMVDVSGQELGFISWFAVHPVSMNNTNHLVNGDNMGYASYLFEQEKNKGLLPGEGSFVAAFASSNLGDVSPNTKGPHCINTGESCDNPQSYCPIGGAKMCMAVGPGTDMFDSTKIIGQNIYLKAKELYATASQEITGNLSSAHQWVNMSDVTIQFNATHTAKTCKPALGYSFAAGTIDGVGAFNFTQGAVEGDPFWDTVRDQLLGAPSNETKDCHKPKPILFNTGEMLLPYPWHPEIVDVQIITIGSVAILAVPGEFTYVLFILLFRITEQTEFESQGSHGMNVIIAEKKTFKISSTIYGPHTLSAYIQLFRRLARAIATHEVQDLPKGPEPPFFNVTNFTLLPAVLPDVAPLNKTFGDVLQDVKQQYQVGEVVEVTFVSANPRNCADNMTDHTFLTVEKYETASRSWHVVHNDASWETRFYWSKGLHGRSNATIEWHIPNTTKPGVYQIQYFGYRKVKPLLKPTVFYPFKGTSSAFEIMKL
;
A
#
# COMPACT_ATOMS: atom_id res chain seq x y z
N MET A 1 -7.53 -11.62 -1.79
CA MET A 1 -6.26 -11.96 -1.07
C MET A 1 -6.31 -11.63 0.42
N LYS A 2 -6.72 -10.42 0.85
CA LYS A 2 -6.87 -10.04 2.28
C LYS A 2 -8.24 -10.39 2.89
N HIS A 3 -8.75 -11.59 2.63
CA HIS A 3 -10.10 -11.97 3.09
C HIS A 3 -10.26 -11.88 4.60
N VAL A 4 -9.22 -12.20 5.39
CA VAL A 4 -9.24 -12.05 6.85
C VAL A 4 -9.42 -10.60 7.28
N GLU A 5 -8.71 -9.65 6.67
CA GLU A 5 -8.79 -8.23 7.03
C GLU A 5 -10.18 -7.68 6.74
N LYS A 6 -10.68 -7.84 5.50
CA LYS A 6 -12.02 -7.35 5.13
C LYS A 6 -13.12 -8.04 5.95
N SER A 7 -13.04 -9.35 6.13
CA SER A 7 -14.04 -10.10 6.91
C SER A 7 -14.02 -9.73 8.40
N SER A 8 -12.83 -9.53 8.98
CA SER A 8 -12.70 -9.09 10.38
C SER A 8 -13.27 -7.68 10.58
N VAL A 9 -12.96 -6.75 9.67
CA VAL A 9 -13.52 -5.39 9.69
C VAL A 9 -15.04 -5.44 9.58
N LEU A 10 -15.58 -6.16 8.60
CA LEU A 10 -17.03 -6.25 8.41
C LEU A 10 -17.74 -6.95 9.57
N SER A 11 -17.12 -7.95 10.19
CA SER A 11 -17.66 -8.59 11.38
C SER A 11 -17.78 -7.61 12.55
N GLN A 12 -16.73 -6.82 12.81
CA GLN A 12 -16.77 -5.78 13.86
C GLN A 12 -17.78 -4.66 13.53
N LEU A 13 -17.82 -4.21 12.28
CA LEU A 13 -18.80 -3.20 11.83
C LEU A 13 -20.23 -3.74 11.95
N LYS A 14 -20.49 -4.99 11.59
CA LYS A 14 -21.81 -5.61 11.74
C LYS A 14 -22.23 -5.71 13.20
N SER A 15 -21.31 -6.06 14.09
CA SER A 15 -21.56 -6.08 15.53
C SER A 15 -21.94 -4.71 16.08
N LYS A 16 -21.30 -3.64 15.59
CA LYS A 16 -21.52 -2.27 16.07
C LYS A 16 -22.70 -1.54 15.39
N TYR A 17 -22.91 -1.77 14.10
CA TYR A 17 -23.78 -0.98 13.23
C TYR A 17 -24.87 -1.80 12.51
N GLY A 18 -25.01 -3.10 12.82
CA GLY A 18 -25.97 -3.97 12.15
C GLY A 18 -25.68 -4.09 10.65
N ASP A 19 -26.71 -3.97 9.82
CA ASP A 19 -26.59 -4.12 8.36
C ASP A 19 -26.30 -2.81 7.61
N LEU A 20 -25.85 -1.76 8.32
CA LEU A 20 -25.52 -0.47 7.71
C LEU A 20 -24.27 -0.56 6.81
N TYR A 21 -23.22 -1.22 7.31
CA TYR A 21 -21.95 -1.44 6.59
C TYR A 21 -21.80 -2.92 6.23
N ARG A 22 -21.82 -3.21 4.93
CA ARG A 22 -21.93 -4.55 4.36
C ARG A 22 -20.83 -4.82 3.33
N GLN A 23 -20.79 -6.06 2.86
CA GLN A 23 -19.85 -6.50 1.84
C GLN A 23 -19.93 -5.65 0.55
N ASP A 24 -21.15 -5.23 0.18
CA ASP A 24 -21.47 -4.50 -1.05
C ASP A 24 -21.13 -3.00 -0.99
N ASN A 25 -21.25 -2.35 0.16
CA ASN A 25 -21.08 -0.90 0.28
C ASN A 25 -19.80 -0.47 1.03
N VAL A 26 -18.92 -1.41 1.41
CA VAL A 26 -17.60 -1.12 2.00
C VAL A 26 -16.47 -1.57 1.07
N VAL A 27 -15.65 -0.61 0.63
CA VAL A 27 -14.40 -0.83 -0.13
C VAL A 27 -13.20 -0.49 0.76
N LEU A 28 -12.31 -1.46 0.96
CA LEU A 28 -11.03 -1.27 1.61
C LEU A 28 -9.93 -1.29 0.55
N SER A 29 -9.27 -0.16 0.29
CA SER A 29 -8.16 -0.05 -0.67
C SER A 29 -6.86 0.22 0.08
N GLY A 30 -5.76 -0.38 -0.37
CA GLY A 30 -4.43 -0.11 0.16
C GLY A 30 -3.68 0.84 -0.75
N THR A 31 -2.98 1.83 -0.19
CA THR A 31 -2.12 2.76 -0.96
C THR A 31 -1.02 2.06 -1.74
N HIS A 32 -0.65 0.85 -1.30
CA HIS A 32 0.39 -0.01 -1.87
C HIS A 32 1.83 0.34 -1.44
N THR A 33 2.02 0.95 -0.27
CA THR A 33 3.37 1.08 0.33
C THR A 33 4.05 -0.27 0.54
N HIS A 34 5.33 -0.34 0.19
CA HIS A 34 6.22 -1.49 0.45
C HIS A 34 6.95 -1.40 1.79
N SER A 35 6.67 -0.35 2.58
CA SER A 35 7.32 -0.08 3.87
C SER A 35 6.38 -0.31 5.07
N GLY A 36 5.41 -1.23 4.94
CA GLY A 36 4.51 -1.62 6.04
C GLY A 36 4.90 -2.97 6.68
N PRO A 37 4.64 -3.19 7.98
CA PRO A 37 4.87 -4.49 8.62
C PRO A 37 3.96 -5.56 8.01
N ALA A 38 4.53 -6.72 7.68
CA ALA A 38 3.80 -7.84 7.06
C ALA A 38 3.02 -8.71 8.09
N GLY A 39 2.53 -9.87 7.65
CA GLY A 39 1.96 -10.88 8.55
C GLY A 39 0.45 -10.83 8.75
N TYR A 40 -0.28 -10.20 7.83
CA TYR A 40 -1.74 -10.03 7.92
C TYR A 40 -2.52 -10.79 6.84
N PHE A 41 -1.94 -11.87 6.32
CA PHE A 41 -2.54 -12.71 5.28
C PHE A 41 -2.77 -14.13 5.77
N GLN A 42 -3.80 -14.79 5.23
CA GLN A 42 -4.13 -16.19 5.55
C GLN A 42 -3.64 -17.22 4.52
N PHE A 43 -3.29 -16.80 3.30
CA PHE A 43 -2.85 -17.71 2.24
C PHE A 43 -1.35 -17.99 2.37
N THR A 44 -0.96 -19.26 2.19
CA THR A 44 0.38 -19.77 2.55
C THR A 44 1.53 -19.00 1.92
N LEU A 45 1.43 -18.62 0.65
CA LEU A 45 2.50 -17.90 -0.04
C LEU A 45 2.88 -16.60 0.68
N PHE A 46 1.88 -15.82 1.11
CA PHE A 46 2.12 -14.56 1.81
C PHE A 46 2.53 -14.76 3.27
N MET A 47 2.14 -15.87 3.90
CA MET A 47 2.61 -16.21 5.23
C MET A 47 4.09 -16.58 5.23
N ILE A 48 4.58 -17.29 4.21
CA ILE A 48 6.01 -17.62 4.07
C ILE A 48 6.84 -16.34 3.99
N THR A 49 6.48 -15.42 3.09
CA THR A 49 7.23 -14.16 2.91
C THR A 49 7.12 -13.23 4.12
N SER A 50 5.99 -13.28 4.84
CA SER A 50 5.77 -12.53 6.08
C SER A 50 6.43 -13.14 7.30
N LYS A 51 7.04 -14.33 7.19
CA LYS A 51 7.48 -15.15 8.34
C LYS A 51 6.36 -15.51 9.31
N GLY A 52 5.12 -15.57 8.83
CA GLY A 52 3.96 -16.00 9.60
C GLY A 52 2.72 -15.13 9.48
N PHE A 53 1.69 -15.54 10.23
CA PHE A 53 0.55 -14.72 10.61
C PHE A 53 0.85 -14.06 11.96
N ILE A 54 0.84 -12.73 11.99
CA ILE A 54 1.22 -11.91 13.14
C ILE A 54 -0.04 -11.21 13.67
N GLU A 55 -0.70 -11.87 14.61
CA GLU A 55 -1.98 -11.44 15.18
C GLU A 55 -1.99 -9.98 15.69
N PRO A 56 -0.96 -9.48 16.40
CA PRO A 56 -0.91 -8.07 16.82
C PRO A 56 -1.00 -7.10 15.63
N SER A 57 -0.30 -7.39 14.53
CA SER A 57 -0.34 -6.56 13.32
C SER A 57 -1.73 -6.56 12.69
N VAL A 58 -2.39 -7.72 12.66
CA VAL A 58 -3.77 -7.85 12.13
C VAL A 58 -4.75 -7.05 12.97
N LYS A 59 -4.68 -7.19 14.30
CA LYS A 59 -5.54 -6.44 15.23
C LYS A 59 -5.33 -4.94 15.08
N ALA A 60 -4.09 -4.47 15.02
CA ALA A 60 -3.79 -3.05 14.83
C ALA A 60 -4.41 -2.50 13.53
N ILE A 61 -4.26 -3.21 12.42
CA ILE A 61 -4.84 -2.81 11.11
C ILE A 61 -6.37 -2.82 11.18
N VAL A 62 -6.99 -3.90 11.66
CA VAL A 62 -8.46 -4.04 11.72
C VAL A 62 -9.06 -2.98 12.65
N ASN A 63 -8.50 -2.80 13.85
CA ASN A 63 -8.98 -1.82 14.80
C ASN A 63 -8.80 -0.39 14.29
N GLY A 64 -7.69 -0.09 13.61
CA GLY A 64 -7.46 1.21 12.97
C GLY A 64 -8.49 1.52 11.88
N ILE A 65 -8.80 0.55 11.02
CA ILE A 65 -9.84 0.69 9.98
C ILE A 65 -11.23 0.87 10.59
N VAL A 66 -11.59 0.07 11.60
CA VAL A 66 -12.89 0.21 12.26
C VAL A 66 -12.99 1.56 12.99
N LYS A 67 -11.92 2.02 13.63
CA LYS A 67 -11.85 3.33 14.29
C LYS A 67 -11.99 4.48 13.29
N SER A 68 -11.34 4.41 12.12
CA SER A 68 -11.47 5.49 11.11
C SER A 68 -12.89 5.57 10.53
N ILE A 69 -13.54 4.42 10.29
CA ILE A 69 -14.95 4.37 9.88
C ILE A 69 -15.87 4.91 10.99
N ASP A 70 -15.58 4.59 12.25
CA ASP A 70 -16.31 5.10 13.40
C ASP A 70 -16.23 6.63 13.51
N ILE A 71 -15.02 7.19 13.39
CA ILE A 71 -14.81 8.64 13.38
C ILE A 71 -15.59 9.29 12.23
N ALA A 72 -15.55 8.72 11.03
CA ALA A 72 -16.30 9.24 9.88
C ALA A 72 -17.82 9.17 10.10
N HIS A 73 -18.34 8.06 10.65
CA HIS A 73 -19.76 7.88 10.97
C HIS A 73 -20.26 8.91 12.00
N GLN A 74 -19.51 9.11 13.09
CA GLN A 74 -19.91 10.02 14.16
C GLN A 74 -19.78 11.50 13.77
N ASN A 75 -19.03 11.81 12.70
CA ASN A 75 -18.80 13.17 12.22
C ASN A 75 -19.47 13.46 10.88
N MET A 76 -20.50 12.70 10.49
CA MET A 76 -21.23 12.96 9.25
C MET A 76 -21.81 14.38 9.22
N ARG A 77 -21.57 15.08 8.10
CA ARG A 77 -22.08 16.43 7.83
C ARG A 77 -22.88 16.42 6.54
N ARG A 78 -23.88 17.31 6.45
CA ARG A 78 -24.49 17.64 5.16
C ARG A 78 -23.46 18.42 4.34
N GLY A 79 -23.21 18.00 3.11
CA GLY A 79 -22.15 18.57 2.28
C GLY A 79 -22.36 18.34 0.79
N ARG A 80 -21.34 18.68 0.01
CA ARG A 80 -21.27 18.56 -1.44
C ARG A 80 -19.94 17.91 -1.84
N ILE A 81 -19.97 17.20 -2.96
CA ILE A 81 -18.80 16.52 -3.52
C ILE A 81 -18.49 17.17 -4.88
N PHE A 82 -17.23 17.48 -5.12
CA PHE A 82 -16.75 18.06 -6.38
C PHE A 82 -15.69 17.16 -7.00
N ILE A 83 -15.66 17.07 -8.32
CA ILE A 83 -14.63 16.35 -9.07
C ILE A 83 -13.72 17.32 -9.81
N ASN A 84 -12.44 16.95 -9.91
CA ASN A 84 -11.51 17.59 -10.83
C ASN A 84 -10.46 16.58 -11.32
N LYS A 85 -9.86 16.87 -12.47
CA LYS A 85 -8.87 16.01 -13.12
C LYS A 85 -7.70 16.83 -13.64
N GLY A 86 -6.49 16.27 -13.61
CA GLY A 86 -5.34 16.91 -14.23
C GLY A 86 -4.11 16.02 -14.30
N LEU A 87 -3.20 16.38 -15.19
CA LEU A 87 -2.00 15.59 -15.46
C LEU A 87 -0.91 15.85 -14.42
N VAL A 88 -0.38 14.77 -13.83
CA VAL A 88 0.83 14.81 -13.00
C VAL A 88 2.03 14.49 -13.88
N GLU A 89 3.03 15.36 -13.86
CA GLU A 89 4.26 15.17 -14.63
C GLU A 89 5.44 14.78 -13.73
N ASN A 90 6.50 14.26 -14.33
CA ASN A 90 7.80 13.97 -13.68
C ASN A 90 7.72 13.08 -12.42
N SER A 91 6.70 12.22 -12.34
CA SER A 91 6.44 11.40 -11.15
C SER A 91 6.39 9.90 -11.45
N GLN A 92 6.50 9.51 -12.72
CA GLN A 92 6.33 8.12 -13.14
C GLN A 92 7.06 7.75 -14.44
N ILE A 93 7.45 6.48 -14.54
CA ILE A 93 7.87 5.81 -15.78
C ILE A 93 7.16 4.45 -15.90
N ASN A 94 7.01 3.94 -17.13
CA ASN A 94 6.57 2.55 -17.30
C ASN A 94 7.75 1.60 -17.06
N ARG A 95 7.63 0.68 -16.11
CA ARG A 95 8.69 -0.28 -15.72
C ARG A 95 8.69 -1.58 -16.54
N SER A 96 7.85 -1.68 -17.56
CA SER A 96 7.77 -2.79 -18.51
C SER A 96 7.39 -2.29 -19.92
N PRO A 97 8.11 -1.28 -20.47
CA PRO A 97 7.68 -0.56 -21.66
C PRO A 97 7.61 -1.45 -22.91
N TYR A 98 8.49 -2.44 -23.03
CA TYR A 98 8.45 -3.41 -24.14
C TYR A 98 7.20 -4.28 -24.14
N SER A 99 6.63 -4.57 -22.97
CA SER A 99 5.34 -5.27 -22.86
C SER A 99 4.19 -4.35 -23.25
N TYR A 100 4.24 -3.07 -22.87
CA TYR A 100 3.29 -2.07 -23.34
C TYR A 100 3.28 -1.98 -24.88
N LEU A 101 4.45 -2.04 -25.52
CA LEU A 101 4.56 -1.98 -27.00
C LEU A 101 3.91 -3.16 -27.73
N GLN A 102 3.66 -4.29 -27.05
CA GLN A 102 2.95 -5.45 -27.62
C GLN A 102 1.44 -5.20 -27.79
N ASN A 103 0.89 -4.16 -27.15
CA ASN A 103 -0.51 -3.82 -27.34
C ASN A 103 -0.78 -3.34 -28.79
N PRO A 104 -1.99 -3.58 -29.33
CA PRO A 104 -2.33 -3.22 -30.70
C PRO A 104 -1.95 -1.77 -31.04
N PRO A 105 -1.26 -1.50 -32.15
CA PRO A 105 -0.83 -0.14 -32.50
C PRO A 105 -1.98 0.87 -32.58
N LEU A 106 -3.15 0.44 -33.04
CA LEU A 106 -4.36 1.28 -33.11
C LEU A 106 -4.85 1.71 -31.72
N GLU A 107 -4.73 0.84 -30.72
CA GLU A 107 -5.09 1.17 -29.34
C GLU A 107 -4.08 2.15 -28.75
N ARG A 108 -2.77 1.88 -28.91
CA ARG A 108 -1.70 2.73 -28.37
C ARG A 108 -1.71 4.17 -28.90
N ARG A 109 -2.06 4.37 -30.17
CA ARG A 109 -2.12 5.72 -30.79
C ARG A 109 -3.20 6.63 -30.19
N ARG A 110 -4.11 6.09 -29.37
CA ARG A 110 -5.15 6.87 -28.68
C ARG A 110 -4.63 7.59 -27.44
N TYR A 111 -3.45 7.22 -26.94
CA TYR A 111 -2.88 7.73 -25.69
C TYR A 111 -1.54 8.41 -25.96
N SER A 112 -1.26 9.50 -25.23
CA SER A 112 -0.03 10.29 -25.37
C SER A 112 1.16 9.71 -24.60
N SER A 113 0.92 8.76 -23.69
CA SER A 113 1.93 8.14 -22.84
C SER A 113 1.68 6.64 -22.66
N ASN A 114 2.65 5.93 -22.08
CA ASN A 114 2.56 4.53 -21.67
C ASN A 114 2.30 4.39 -20.15
N THR A 115 1.92 5.48 -19.49
CA THR A 115 1.53 5.53 -18.07
C THR A 115 0.31 6.42 -17.92
N ASP A 116 -0.50 6.20 -16.89
CA ASP A 116 -1.66 7.04 -16.61
C ASP A 116 -1.25 8.31 -15.89
N LYS A 117 -1.19 9.44 -16.60
CA LYS A 117 -0.80 10.71 -15.99
C LYS A 117 -1.96 11.42 -15.32
N GLU A 118 -3.20 11.01 -15.56
CA GLU A 118 -4.37 11.69 -15.04
C GLU A 118 -4.57 11.38 -13.55
N MET A 119 -4.53 12.42 -12.73
CA MET A 119 -5.02 12.38 -11.35
C MET A 119 -6.49 12.75 -11.34
N VAL A 120 -7.31 11.96 -10.66
CA VAL A 120 -8.73 12.24 -10.44
C VAL A 120 -8.97 12.49 -8.96
N MET A 121 -9.59 13.62 -8.62
CA MET A 121 -9.85 14.02 -7.23
C MET A 121 -11.34 14.20 -6.96
N LEU A 122 -11.79 13.68 -5.82
CA LEU A 122 -13.10 13.97 -5.22
C LEU A 122 -12.94 14.82 -3.96
N LYS A 123 -13.26 16.11 -4.07
CA LYS A 123 -13.25 17.09 -2.98
C LYS A 123 -14.57 17.06 -2.21
N MET A 124 -14.51 17.09 -0.89
CA MET A 124 -15.67 17.09 0.00
C MET A 124 -15.67 18.36 0.87
N VAL A 125 -16.80 19.07 0.85
CA VAL A 125 -17.03 20.27 1.67
C VAL A 125 -18.40 20.18 2.31
N ASP A 126 -18.58 20.77 3.48
CA ASP A 126 -19.90 20.86 4.10
C ASP A 126 -20.75 21.99 3.48
N VAL A 127 -22.00 22.12 3.92
CA VAL A 127 -22.91 23.18 3.46
C VAL A 127 -22.49 24.59 3.86
N SER A 128 -21.67 24.74 4.91
CA SER A 128 -21.12 26.03 5.34
C SER A 128 -19.88 26.45 4.55
N GLY A 129 -19.36 25.55 3.72
CA GLY A 129 -18.11 25.72 2.97
C GLY A 129 -16.88 25.28 3.76
N GLN A 130 -17.04 24.66 4.94
CA GLN A 130 -15.96 24.04 5.67
C GLN A 130 -15.40 22.87 4.87
N GLU A 131 -14.09 22.83 4.76
CA GLU A 131 -13.35 21.80 4.05
C GLU A 131 -13.28 20.53 4.90
N LEU A 132 -13.77 19.40 4.37
CA LEU A 132 -13.80 18.12 5.09
C LEU A 132 -12.63 17.21 4.70
N GLY A 133 -12.28 17.18 3.41
CA GLY A 133 -11.23 16.32 2.91
C GLY A 133 -11.35 16.06 1.41
N PHE A 134 -10.53 15.13 0.91
CA PHE A 134 -10.66 14.60 -0.44
C PHE A 134 -10.13 13.16 -0.55
N ILE A 135 -10.50 12.50 -1.64
CA ILE A 135 -9.83 11.29 -2.13
C ILE A 135 -9.26 11.58 -3.51
N SER A 136 -8.00 11.22 -3.75
CA SER A 136 -7.29 11.44 -5.01
C SER A 136 -6.71 10.13 -5.53
N TRP A 137 -7.05 9.75 -6.75
CA TRP A 137 -6.52 8.56 -7.42
C TRP A 137 -5.44 8.96 -8.41
N PHE A 138 -4.29 8.30 -8.32
CA PHE A 138 -3.17 8.49 -9.23
C PHE A 138 -2.33 7.21 -9.32
N ALA A 139 -1.82 6.91 -10.51
CA ALA A 139 -1.19 5.64 -10.81
C ALA A 139 0.34 5.71 -10.67
N VAL A 140 0.88 5.43 -9.49
CA VAL A 140 2.32 5.20 -9.32
C VAL A 140 2.58 4.28 -8.12
N HIS A 141 3.53 3.34 -8.24
CA HIS A 141 3.93 2.48 -7.12
C HIS A 141 4.53 3.32 -5.97
N PRO A 142 4.09 3.11 -4.71
CA PRO A 142 4.79 3.62 -3.54
C PRO A 142 5.97 2.71 -3.15
N VAL A 143 7.01 2.81 -3.96
CA VAL A 143 8.31 2.10 -3.86
C VAL A 143 9.49 3.06 -4.02
N SER A 144 9.30 4.34 -3.68
CA SER A 144 10.41 5.29 -3.64
C SER A 144 11.39 4.93 -2.51
N MET A 145 10.87 4.39 -1.41
CA MET A 145 11.65 3.69 -0.38
C MET A 145 11.92 2.26 -0.85
N ASN A 146 13.17 1.96 -1.19
CA ASN A 146 13.54 0.66 -1.75
C ASN A 146 13.65 -0.44 -0.68
N ASN A 147 13.98 -1.66 -1.10
CA ASN A 147 14.05 -2.84 -0.23
C ASN A 147 15.22 -2.87 0.78
N THR A 148 16.12 -1.87 0.80
CA THR A 148 17.13 -1.73 1.86
C THR A 148 16.61 -0.91 3.04
N ASN A 149 15.44 -0.28 2.91
CA ASN A 149 14.76 0.41 3.99
C ASN A 149 14.31 -0.57 5.10
N HIS A 150 14.38 -0.11 6.34
CA HIS A 150 13.90 -0.80 7.53
C HIS A 150 12.93 0.03 8.39
N LEU A 151 12.57 1.24 7.96
CA LEU A 151 11.66 2.14 8.66
C LEU A 151 10.24 2.02 8.12
N VAL A 152 9.25 1.93 9.01
CA VAL A 152 7.84 1.92 8.62
C VAL A 152 7.45 3.29 8.09
N ASN A 153 6.83 3.36 6.90
CA ASN A 153 6.39 4.63 6.32
C ASN A 153 5.29 4.45 5.25
N GLY A 154 4.61 5.55 4.91
CA GLY A 154 3.58 5.62 3.86
C GLY A 154 4.11 5.83 2.44
N ASP A 155 5.44 5.87 2.25
CA ASP A 155 6.13 6.14 0.97
C ASP A 155 5.64 7.45 0.30
N ASN A 156 5.74 7.55 -1.02
CA ASN A 156 5.46 8.78 -1.77
C ASN A 156 3.99 9.24 -1.68
N MET A 157 3.02 8.31 -1.74
CA MET A 157 1.59 8.60 -1.56
C MET A 157 1.27 9.03 -0.13
N GLY A 158 1.92 8.41 0.85
CA GLY A 158 1.80 8.80 2.26
C GLY A 158 2.40 10.18 2.51
N TYR A 159 3.54 10.50 1.90
CA TYR A 159 4.14 11.83 1.99
C TYR A 159 3.28 12.91 1.32
N ALA A 160 2.64 12.60 0.18
CA ALA A 160 1.67 13.51 -0.45
C ALA A 160 0.45 13.79 0.45
N SER A 161 -0.07 12.74 1.11
CA SER A 161 -1.16 12.84 2.10
C SER A 161 -0.73 13.73 3.28
N TYR A 162 0.44 13.43 3.86
CA TYR A 162 1.06 14.16 4.96
C TYR A 162 1.18 15.67 4.67
N LEU A 163 1.72 16.05 3.51
CA LEU A 163 1.88 17.46 3.14
C LEU A 163 0.54 18.20 3.09
N PHE A 164 -0.49 17.56 2.54
CA PHE A 164 -1.80 18.18 2.39
C PHE A 164 -2.51 18.34 3.74
N GLU A 165 -2.49 17.29 4.56
CA GLU A 165 -3.07 17.34 5.91
C GLU A 165 -2.35 18.38 6.77
N GLN A 166 -1.02 18.43 6.74
CA GLN A 166 -0.26 19.46 7.47
C GLN A 166 -0.56 20.89 6.97
N GLU A 167 -0.83 21.08 5.68
CA GLU A 167 -1.26 22.39 5.17
C GLU A 167 -2.65 22.78 5.66
N LYS A 168 -3.60 21.83 5.74
CA LYS A 168 -5.00 22.12 6.09
C LYS A 168 -5.24 22.14 7.59
N ASN A 169 -4.59 21.26 8.34
CA ASN A 169 -4.64 21.12 9.80
C ASN A 169 -3.54 21.97 10.47
N LYS A 170 -3.40 23.24 10.08
CA LYS A 170 -2.30 24.10 10.56
C LYS A 170 -2.26 24.21 12.08
N GLY A 171 -1.07 23.98 12.63
CA GLY A 171 -0.83 24.07 14.08
C GLY A 171 -1.15 22.78 14.84
N LEU A 172 -1.60 21.73 14.16
CA LEU A 172 -1.76 20.40 14.74
C LEU A 172 -0.58 19.50 14.38
N LEU A 173 -0.38 18.42 15.15
CA LEU A 173 0.66 17.45 14.88
C LEU A 173 0.28 16.52 13.72
N PRO A 174 1.26 15.94 13.02
CA PRO A 174 0.99 14.91 12.02
C PRO A 174 0.14 13.77 12.57
N GLY A 175 -0.90 13.40 11.83
CA GLY A 175 -1.90 12.40 12.24
C GLY A 175 -3.07 12.96 13.06
N GLU A 176 -3.05 14.25 13.38
CA GLU A 176 -4.17 14.96 14.03
C GLU A 176 -4.90 15.91 13.07
N GLY A 177 -6.06 16.39 13.52
CA GLY A 177 -6.89 17.33 12.78
C GLY A 177 -8.11 16.70 12.12
N SER A 178 -9.00 17.57 11.64
CA SER A 178 -10.29 17.15 11.08
C SER A 178 -10.28 16.97 9.57
N PHE A 179 -9.36 17.64 8.86
CA PHE A 179 -9.24 17.49 7.41
C PHE A 179 -8.49 16.20 7.07
N VAL A 180 -9.05 15.39 6.17
CA VAL A 180 -8.44 14.12 5.74
C VAL A 180 -8.10 14.16 4.24
N ALA A 181 -6.84 13.83 3.91
CA ALA A 181 -6.36 13.80 2.53
C ALA A 181 -5.92 12.38 2.14
N ALA A 182 -6.75 11.66 1.40
CA ALA A 182 -6.43 10.28 1.01
C ALA A 182 -5.92 10.20 -0.44
N PHE A 183 -4.68 9.79 -0.64
CA PHE A 183 -4.15 9.39 -1.95
C PHE A 183 -4.33 7.88 -2.16
N ALA A 184 -5.28 7.52 -3.00
CA ALA A 184 -5.67 6.15 -3.30
C ALA A 184 -4.89 5.57 -4.49
N SER A 185 -4.65 4.26 -4.43
CA SER A 185 -4.06 3.52 -5.55
C SER A 185 -5.05 3.43 -6.72
N SER A 186 -4.52 3.69 -7.92
CA SER A 186 -5.16 3.41 -9.21
C SER A 186 -4.37 2.30 -9.92
N ASN A 187 -4.47 2.18 -11.25
CA ASN A 187 -3.78 1.30 -12.20
C ASN A 187 -2.23 1.38 -12.21
N LEU A 188 -1.59 1.08 -11.08
CA LEU A 188 -0.15 1.27 -10.88
C LEU A 188 0.71 0.07 -11.30
N GLY A 189 0.14 -1.06 -11.77
CA GLY A 189 0.86 -2.33 -11.98
C GLY A 189 2.20 -2.28 -12.73
N ASP A 190 2.32 -1.42 -13.74
CA ASP A 190 3.53 -1.19 -14.53
C ASP A 190 4.10 0.23 -14.41
N VAL A 191 3.79 0.94 -13.32
CA VAL A 191 4.15 2.36 -13.14
C VAL A 191 5.09 2.56 -11.94
N SER A 192 6.34 2.94 -12.21
CA SER A 192 7.37 3.14 -11.20
C SER A 192 7.60 4.62 -10.88
N PRO A 193 7.87 5.00 -9.61
CA PRO A 193 8.26 6.35 -9.21
C PRO A 193 9.75 6.65 -9.47
N ASN A 194 10.54 5.65 -9.87
CA ASN A 194 11.98 5.75 -10.01
C ASN A 194 12.37 6.34 -11.38
N THR A 195 12.11 7.64 -11.52
CA THR A 195 12.07 8.35 -12.81
C THR A 195 13.41 8.51 -13.54
N LYS A 196 14.55 8.23 -12.91
CA LYS A 196 15.84 8.20 -13.63
C LYS A 196 16.01 6.96 -14.53
N GLY A 197 15.08 6.00 -14.45
CA GLY A 197 15.10 4.79 -15.26
C GLY A 197 16.06 3.72 -14.74
N PRO A 198 16.04 2.51 -15.34
CA PRO A 198 16.83 1.38 -14.91
C PRO A 198 18.28 1.42 -15.41
N HIS A 199 19.23 1.27 -14.48
CA HIS A 199 20.67 1.20 -14.77
C HIS A 199 21.34 0.05 -14.02
N CYS A 200 22.47 -0.40 -14.54
CA CYS A 200 23.33 -1.37 -13.89
C CYS A 200 24.09 -0.71 -12.74
N ILE A 201 23.82 -1.08 -11.50
CA ILE A 201 24.41 -0.41 -10.33
C ILE A 201 25.94 -0.46 -10.26
N ASN A 202 26.55 -1.42 -10.95
CA ASN A 202 27.99 -1.65 -10.98
C ASN A 202 28.70 -0.92 -12.12
N THR A 203 28.05 -0.71 -13.26
CA THR A 203 28.66 -0.07 -14.45
C THR A 203 28.09 1.32 -14.76
N GLY A 204 26.90 1.64 -14.26
CA GLY A 204 26.16 2.86 -14.60
C GLY A 204 25.48 2.83 -15.97
N GLU A 205 25.61 1.74 -16.73
CA GLU A 205 25.00 1.60 -18.05
C GLU A 205 23.48 1.39 -17.94
N SER A 206 22.72 1.88 -18.93
CA SER A 206 21.29 1.61 -19.00
C SER A 206 21.03 0.11 -19.14
N CYS A 207 20.07 -0.39 -18.35
CA CYS A 207 19.54 -1.74 -18.48
C CYS A 207 18.05 -1.73 -18.86
N ASP A 208 17.61 -0.67 -19.54
CA ASP A 208 16.32 -0.62 -20.22
C ASP A 208 16.33 -1.55 -21.43
N ASN A 209 16.03 -2.82 -21.18
CA ASN A 209 15.92 -3.88 -22.17
C ASN A 209 14.78 -4.84 -21.76
N PRO A 210 14.28 -5.70 -22.68
CA PRO A 210 13.12 -6.55 -22.41
C PRO A 210 13.28 -7.49 -21.20
N GLN A 211 14.51 -7.83 -20.83
CA GLN A 211 14.83 -8.74 -19.73
C GLN A 211 15.14 -8.03 -18.41
N SER A 212 15.31 -6.70 -18.44
CA SER A 212 15.87 -5.90 -17.33
C SER A 212 17.17 -6.52 -16.79
N TYR A 213 18.14 -6.69 -17.68
CA TYR A 213 19.36 -7.45 -17.41
C TYR A 213 20.63 -6.62 -17.64
N CYS A 214 21.65 -6.85 -16.81
CA CYS A 214 22.98 -6.26 -16.94
C CYS A 214 24.00 -7.30 -17.44
N PRO A 215 24.82 -6.99 -18.47
CA PRO A 215 25.85 -7.91 -18.96
C PRO A 215 26.80 -8.40 -17.86
N ILE A 216 27.18 -7.50 -16.96
CA ILE A 216 28.00 -7.80 -15.78
C ILE A 216 27.09 -7.85 -14.56
N GLY A 217 26.99 -9.02 -13.93
CA GLY A 217 26.29 -9.21 -12.66
C GLY A 217 24.81 -9.61 -12.77
N GLY A 218 24.22 -9.55 -13.96
CA GLY A 218 22.90 -10.11 -14.27
C GLY A 218 21.71 -9.26 -13.82
N ALA A 219 20.53 -9.87 -13.73
CA ALA A 219 19.27 -9.16 -13.44
C ALA A 219 19.27 -8.46 -12.08
N LYS A 220 19.98 -9.01 -11.10
CA LYS A 220 20.11 -8.42 -9.76
C LYS A 220 20.82 -7.05 -9.74
N MET A 221 21.53 -6.70 -10.81
CA MET A 221 22.22 -5.41 -10.90
C MET A 221 21.38 -4.34 -11.60
N CYS A 222 20.27 -4.70 -12.25
CA CYS A 222 19.44 -3.76 -12.98
C CYS A 222 18.38 -3.14 -12.06
N MET A 223 18.60 -1.90 -11.62
CA MET A 223 17.68 -1.19 -10.73
C MET A 223 17.38 0.21 -11.24
N ALA A 224 16.13 0.64 -11.05
CA ALA A 224 15.71 2.00 -11.31
C ALA A 224 16.00 2.90 -10.11
N VAL A 225 16.38 4.15 -10.39
CA VAL A 225 16.76 5.12 -9.36
C VAL A 225 15.76 6.28 -9.32
N GLY A 226 15.43 6.71 -8.11
CA GLY A 226 14.58 7.88 -7.88
C GLY A 226 15.27 9.21 -8.24
N PRO A 227 14.49 10.30 -8.34
CA PRO A 227 15.00 11.61 -8.73
C PRO A 227 15.95 12.24 -7.70
N GLY A 228 15.83 11.89 -6.43
CA GLY A 228 16.58 12.50 -5.33
C GLY A 228 18.03 12.03 -5.19
N THR A 229 18.70 12.55 -4.16
CA THR A 229 20.05 12.14 -3.76
C THR A 229 20.08 10.81 -3.01
N ASP A 230 19.01 10.50 -2.29
CA ASP A 230 18.76 9.22 -1.64
C ASP A 230 17.27 8.80 -1.79
N MET A 231 16.88 7.70 -1.14
CA MET A 231 15.49 7.21 -1.18
C MET A 231 14.50 8.12 -0.43
N PHE A 232 14.93 8.80 0.63
CA PHE A 232 14.08 9.72 1.38
C PHE A 232 13.78 10.96 0.55
N ASP A 233 14.82 11.54 -0.05
CA ASP A 233 14.71 12.69 -0.96
C ASP A 233 13.90 12.33 -2.22
N SER A 234 14.14 11.14 -2.80
CA SER A 234 13.32 10.64 -3.90
C SER A 234 11.84 10.52 -3.52
N THR A 235 11.55 9.99 -2.33
CA THR A 235 10.18 9.89 -1.80
C THR A 235 9.56 11.27 -1.62
N LYS A 236 10.31 12.23 -1.08
CA LYS A 236 9.86 13.62 -0.92
C LYS A 236 9.55 14.27 -2.27
N ILE A 237 10.44 14.16 -3.25
CA ILE A 237 10.27 14.77 -4.57
C ILE A 237 9.02 14.23 -5.27
N ILE A 238 8.86 12.90 -5.31
CA ILE A 238 7.69 12.27 -5.95
C ILE A 238 6.40 12.64 -5.22
N GLY A 239 6.38 12.52 -3.88
CA GLY A 239 5.20 12.88 -3.09
C GLY A 239 4.85 14.37 -3.18
N GLN A 240 5.86 15.27 -3.26
CA GLN A 240 5.66 16.70 -3.45
C GLN A 240 5.02 17.02 -4.80
N ASN A 241 5.47 16.40 -5.89
CA ASN A 241 4.87 16.60 -7.23
C ASN A 241 3.39 16.22 -7.26
N ILE A 242 3.07 15.06 -6.65
CA ILE A 242 1.70 14.55 -6.50
C ILE A 242 0.86 15.53 -5.66
N TYR A 243 1.36 15.94 -4.49
CA TYR A 243 0.70 16.92 -3.62
C TYR A 243 0.43 18.26 -4.32
N LEU A 244 1.40 18.80 -5.07
CA LEU A 244 1.26 20.08 -5.75
C LEU A 244 0.13 20.04 -6.79
N LYS A 245 0.05 18.96 -7.59
CA LYS A 245 -1.05 18.80 -8.55
C LYS A 245 -2.39 18.62 -7.82
N ALA A 246 -2.44 17.81 -6.76
CA ALA A 246 -3.64 17.65 -5.95
C ALA A 246 -4.13 18.98 -5.38
N LYS A 247 -3.22 19.82 -4.89
CA LYS A 247 -3.53 21.16 -4.36
C LYS A 247 -4.15 22.08 -5.42
N GLU A 248 -3.57 22.09 -6.61
CA GLU A 248 -4.12 22.81 -7.76
C GLU A 248 -5.54 22.35 -8.10
N LEU A 249 -5.75 21.03 -8.21
CA LEU A 249 -7.05 20.44 -8.52
C LEU A 249 -8.08 20.73 -7.44
N TYR A 250 -7.68 20.62 -6.17
CA TYR A 250 -8.53 20.89 -5.03
C TYR A 250 -9.00 22.35 -4.98
N ALA A 251 -8.10 23.29 -5.30
CA ALA A 251 -8.41 24.72 -5.33
C ALA A 251 -9.36 25.10 -6.48
N THR A 252 -9.26 24.41 -7.62
CA THR A 252 -10.00 24.73 -8.85
C THR A 252 -11.22 23.84 -9.10
N ALA A 253 -11.45 22.82 -8.27
CA ALA A 253 -12.60 21.91 -8.38
C ALA A 253 -13.92 22.68 -8.28
N SER A 254 -14.70 22.65 -9.38
CA SER A 254 -15.97 23.37 -9.52
C SER A 254 -17.12 22.50 -10.01
N GLN A 255 -16.83 21.33 -10.61
CA GLN A 255 -17.85 20.40 -11.08
C GLN A 255 -18.43 19.62 -9.90
N GLU A 256 -19.67 19.94 -9.52
CA GLU A 256 -20.39 19.23 -8.46
C GLU A 256 -20.87 17.85 -8.95
N ILE A 257 -20.71 16.83 -8.11
CA ILE A 257 -21.26 15.50 -8.32
C ILE A 257 -22.61 15.43 -7.62
N THR A 258 -23.63 15.08 -8.39
CA THR A 258 -24.99 14.86 -7.91
C THR A 258 -25.50 13.53 -8.44
N GLY A 259 -26.52 12.98 -7.78
CA GLY A 259 -27.15 11.71 -8.14
C GLY A 259 -27.16 10.70 -7.00
N ASN A 260 -27.63 9.50 -7.30
CA ASN A 260 -27.84 8.45 -6.30
C ASN A 260 -26.54 7.74 -5.92
N LEU A 261 -26.54 7.14 -4.73
CA LEU A 261 -25.53 6.18 -4.31
C LEU A 261 -26.02 4.78 -4.63
N SER A 262 -25.21 3.98 -5.33
CA SER A 262 -25.51 2.55 -5.57
C SER A 262 -24.25 1.72 -5.40
N SER A 263 -24.41 0.44 -5.07
CA SER A 263 -23.29 -0.48 -4.97
C SER A 263 -23.68 -1.87 -5.42
N ALA A 264 -22.75 -2.58 -6.06
CA ALA A 264 -22.90 -3.99 -6.43
C ALA A 264 -21.63 -4.75 -6.06
N HIS A 265 -21.80 -5.99 -5.57
CA HIS A 265 -20.71 -6.87 -5.20
C HIS A 265 -21.03 -8.30 -5.59
N GLN A 266 -19.98 -9.06 -5.92
CA GLN A 266 -20.07 -10.49 -6.14
C GLN A 266 -18.77 -11.16 -5.71
N TRP A 267 -18.88 -12.35 -5.09
CA TRP A 267 -17.76 -13.28 -4.99
C TRP A 267 -17.66 -14.14 -6.24
N VAL A 268 -16.46 -14.28 -6.77
CA VAL A 268 -16.22 -14.99 -8.02
C VAL A 268 -15.12 -16.01 -7.83
N ASN A 269 -15.39 -17.26 -8.23
CA ASN A 269 -14.33 -18.24 -8.37
C ASN A 269 -13.53 -17.94 -9.64
N MET A 270 -12.42 -17.21 -9.51
CA MET A 270 -11.55 -16.83 -10.62
C MET A 270 -10.78 -18.00 -11.23
N SER A 271 -10.78 -19.17 -10.60
CA SER A 271 -10.19 -20.38 -11.20
C SER A 271 -11.06 -21.01 -12.28
N ASP A 272 -12.33 -20.57 -12.42
CA ASP A 272 -13.34 -21.24 -13.23
C ASP A 272 -14.32 -20.26 -13.90
N VAL A 273 -13.82 -19.15 -14.45
CA VAL A 273 -14.65 -18.18 -15.18
C VAL A 273 -14.60 -18.49 -16.68
N THR A 274 -15.77 -18.72 -17.27
CA THR A 274 -15.92 -18.78 -18.73
C THR A 274 -16.07 -17.36 -19.30
N ILE A 275 -15.19 -16.99 -20.21
CA ILE A 275 -15.21 -15.73 -20.95
C ILE A 275 -15.84 -15.98 -22.31
N GLN A 276 -16.85 -15.19 -22.67
CA GLN A 276 -17.45 -15.23 -24.00
C GLN A 276 -16.95 -14.06 -24.84
N PHE A 277 -16.14 -14.32 -25.87
CA PHE A 277 -15.65 -13.28 -26.78
C PHE A 277 -16.65 -12.98 -27.90
N ASN A 278 -17.31 -14.02 -28.42
CA ASN A 278 -18.39 -13.93 -29.38
C ASN A 278 -19.28 -15.19 -29.27
N ALA A 279 -20.25 -15.36 -30.17
CA ALA A 279 -21.19 -16.48 -30.13
C ALA A 279 -20.54 -17.88 -30.20
N THR A 280 -19.35 -18.00 -30.80
CA THR A 280 -18.69 -19.30 -31.07
C THR A 280 -17.33 -19.45 -30.38
N HIS A 281 -16.76 -18.38 -29.85
CA HIS A 281 -15.44 -18.38 -29.22
C HIS A 281 -15.55 -18.04 -27.74
N THR A 282 -15.26 -19.05 -26.91
CA THR A 282 -15.16 -18.93 -25.46
C THR A 282 -13.76 -19.30 -24.99
N ALA A 283 -13.32 -18.69 -23.90
CA ALA A 283 -12.14 -19.11 -23.18
C ALA A 283 -12.44 -19.28 -21.69
N LYS A 284 -11.44 -19.73 -20.94
CA LYS A 284 -11.57 -19.99 -19.51
C LYS A 284 -10.39 -19.40 -18.75
N THR A 285 -10.62 -18.94 -17.52
CA THR A 285 -9.53 -18.66 -16.60
C THR A 285 -8.90 -19.95 -16.06
N CYS A 286 -7.75 -19.81 -15.42
CA CYS A 286 -6.96 -20.92 -14.92
C CYS A 286 -6.90 -20.96 -13.39
N LYS A 287 -6.58 -22.13 -12.83
CA LYS A 287 -6.11 -22.23 -11.45
C LYS A 287 -4.90 -21.30 -11.22
N PRO A 288 -4.75 -20.71 -10.01
CA PRO A 288 -3.71 -19.72 -9.78
C PRO A 288 -2.29 -20.29 -9.95
N ALA A 289 -1.48 -19.67 -10.80
CA ALA A 289 -0.06 -20.03 -10.94
C ALA A 289 0.84 -18.83 -11.23
N LEU A 290 2.05 -18.86 -10.67
CA LEU A 290 3.10 -17.86 -10.86
C LEU A 290 4.14 -18.36 -11.85
N GLY A 291 4.56 -17.49 -12.75
CA GLY A 291 5.56 -17.81 -13.78
C GLY A 291 7.00 -17.60 -13.31
N TYR A 292 7.98 -18.04 -14.09
CA TYR A 292 9.41 -17.88 -13.76
C TYR A 292 9.80 -16.42 -13.48
N SER A 293 9.33 -15.46 -14.28
CA SER A 293 9.67 -14.06 -14.05
C SER A 293 9.03 -13.44 -12.79
N PHE A 294 8.18 -14.17 -12.05
CA PHE A 294 7.81 -13.75 -10.70
C PHE A 294 9.05 -13.67 -9.79
N ALA A 295 9.94 -14.66 -9.87
CA ALA A 295 11.15 -14.71 -9.05
C ALA A 295 12.22 -13.70 -9.48
N ALA A 296 12.07 -13.07 -10.65
CA ALA A 296 12.97 -12.02 -11.14
C ALA A 296 12.76 -10.67 -10.44
N GLY A 297 11.61 -10.47 -9.78
CA GLY A 297 11.24 -9.18 -9.25
C GLY A 297 11.09 -8.13 -10.36
N THR A 298 11.51 -6.90 -10.08
CA THR A 298 11.38 -5.76 -10.99
C THR A 298 12.56 -4.81 -10.87
N ILE A 299 12.62 -3.79 -11.73
CA ILE A 299 13.62 -2.71 -11.59
C ILE A 299 13.46 -1.89 -10.29
N ASP A 300 12.30 -1.91 -9.63
CA ASP A 300 12.06 -1.23 -8.34
C ASP A 300 12.49 -2.08 -7.13
N GLY A 301 12.81 -3.34 -7.37
CA GLY A 301 13.08 -4.34 -6.34
C GLY A 301 13.35 -5.67 -7.01
N VAL A 302 14.63 -5.96 -7.21
CA VAL A 302 15.08 -7.17 -7.91
C VAL A 302 14.78 -8.41 -7.08
N GLY A 303 14.49 -9.50 -7.79
CA GLY A 303 14.26 -10.79 -7.18
C GLY A 303 15.56 -11.54 -6.84
N ALA A 304 15.40 -12.80 -6.46
CA ALA A 304 16.51 -13.67 -6.04
C ALA A 304 16.93 -14.62 -7.18
N PHE A 305 18.07 -15.30 -6.99
CA PHE A 305 18.53 -16.41 -7.84
C PHE A 305 18.70 -16.11 -9.34
N ASN A 306 18.88 -14.83 -9.69
CA ASN A 306 19.19 -14.37 -11.05
C ASN A 306 18.15 -14.75 -12.13
N PHE A 307 16.89 -14.96 -11.74
CA PHE A 307 15.78 -15.03 -12.69
C PHE A 307 15.66 -13.72 -13.48
N THR A 308 15.24 -13.82 -14.74
CA THR A 308 15.06 -12.66 -15.63
C THR A 308 13.59 -12.38 -15.92
N GLN A 309 13.26 -11.12 -16.21
CA GLN A 309 11.94 -10.78 -16.73
C GLN A 309 11.80 -11.25 -18.19
N GLY A 310 10.57 -11.50 -18.63
CA GLY A 310 10.27 -11.91 -20.01
C GLY A 310 10.52 -13.39 -20.33
N ALA A 311 10.68 -14.25 -19.32
CA ALA A 311 10.85 -15.69 -19.54
C ALA A 311 9.56 -16.32 -20.08
N VAL A 312 9.66 -16.94 -21.26
CA VAL A 312 8.57 -17.69 -21.93
C VAL A 312 8.80 -19.20 -21.96
N GLU A 313 10.00 -19.63 -21.54
CA GLU A 313 10.38 -21.04 -21.41
C GLU A 313 10.87 -21.30 -19.97
N GLY A 314 10.70 -22.54 -19.52
CA GLY A 314 11.22 -23.00 -18.23
C GLY A 314 12.69 -23.37 -18.30
N ASP A 315 13.27 -23.65 -17.14
CA ASP A 315 14.62 -24.20 -17.00
C ASP A 315 14.52 -25.58 -16.34
N PRO A 316 15.13 -26.64 -16.92
CA PRO A 316 15.01 -28.02 -16.44
C PRO A 316 15.43 -28.20 -14.97
N PHE A 317 16.42 -27.43 -14.50
CA PHE A 317 16.86 -27.50 -13.11
C PHE A 317 15.76 -26.97 -12.19
N TRP A 318 15.21 -25.79 -12.45
CA TRP A 318 14.11 -25.24 -11.64
C TRP A 318 12.80 -26.02 -11.76
N ASP A 319 12.52 -26.61 -12.93
CA ASP A 319 11.38 -27.51 -13.13
C ASP A 319 11.52 -28.73 -12.21
N THR A 320 12.70 -29.33 -12.14
CA THR A 320 12.99 -30.47 -11.27
C THR A 320 12.85 -30.10 -9.79
N VAL A 321 13.39 -28.95 -9.38
CA VAL A 321 13.29 -28.46 -7.99
C VAL A 321 11.84 -28.23 -7.60
N ARG A 322 11.04 -27.59 -8.45
CA ARG A 322 9.59 -27.40 -8.23
C ARG A 322 8.90 -28.75 -8.09
N ASP A 323 9.12 -29.66 -9.03
CA ASP A 323 8.40 -30.94 -9.07
C ASP A 323 8.72 -31.81 -7.85
N GLN A 324 9.97 -31.81 -7.38
CA GLN A 324 10.39 -32.56 -6.19
C GLN A 324 9.90 -31.95 -4.87
N LEU A 325 9.86 -30.62 -4.75
CA LEU A 325 9.54 -29.96 -3.48
C LEU A 325 8.06 -29.60 -3.33
N LEU A 326 7.40 -29.24 -4.43
CA LEU A 326 6.09 -28.60 -4.44
C LEU A 326 5.04 -29.37 -5.25
N GLY A 327 5.47 -30.38 -6.02
CA GLY A 327 4.62 -31.17 -6.89
C GLY A 327 4.54 -30.62 -8.31
N ALA A 328 4.48 -31.52 -9.29
CA ALA A 328 4.44 -31.16 -10.70
C ALA A 328 3.09 -30.52 -11.09
N PRO A 329 3.08 -29.39 -11.83
CA PRO A 329 1.84 -28.80 -12.34
C PRO A 329 1.13 -29.77 -13.29
N SER A 330 -0.20 -29.86 -13.17
CA SER A 330 -0.99 -30.68 -14.09
C SER A 330 -0.89 -30.19 -15.55
N ASN A 331 -1.11 -31.10 -16.51
CA ASN A 331 -1.11 -30.74 -17.93
C ASN A 331 -2.17 -29.68 -18.25
N GLU A 332 -3.35 -29.77 -17.62
CA GLU A 332 -4.41 -28.76 -17.75
C GLU A 332 -3.93 -27.38 -17.30
N THR A 333 -3.29 -27.28 -16.12
CA THR A 333 -2.76 -26.00 -15.62
C THR A 333 -1.64 -25.47 -16.51
N LYS A 334 -0.74 -26.32 -17.00
CA LYS A 334 0.33 -25.93 -17.94
C LYS A 334 -0.25 -25.39 -19.25
N ASP A 335 -1.22 -26.09 -19.83
CA ASP A 335 -1.84 -25.69 -21.10
C ASP A 335 -2.65 -24.40 -20.97
N CYS A 336 -3.41 -24.25 -19.88
CA CYS A 336 -4.20 -23.04 -19.61
C CYS A 336 -3.31 -21.79 -19.44
N HIS A 337 -2.14 -21.93 -18.84
CA HIS A 337 -1.23 -20.81 -18.57
C HIS A 337 -0.33 -20.42 -19.73
N LYS A 338 -0.29 -21.18 -20.83
CA LYS A 338 0.56 -20.86 -21.99
C LYS A 338 0.39 -19.40 -22.44
N PRO A 339 1.48 -18.70 -22.79
CA PRO A 339 2.87 -19.17 -22.87
C PRO A 339 3.67 -19.05 -21.56
N LYS A 340 3.03 -18.90 -20.39
CA LYS A 340 3.74 -18.69 -19.12
C LYS A 340 4.40 -19.99 -18.63
N PRO A 341 5.73 -20.03 -18.43
CA PRO A 341 6.38 -21.16 -17.76
C PRO A 341 6.09 -21.09 -16.26
N ILE A 342 5.43 -22.10 -15.70
CA ILE A 342 4.97 -22.10 -14.30
C ILE A 342 6.15 -22.37 -13.36
N LEU A 343 6.43 -21.46 -12.43
CA LEU A 343 7.35 -21.69 -11.32
C LEU A 343 6.63 -22.23 -10.08
N PHE A 344 5.43 -21.71 -9.78
CA PHE A 344 4.60 -22.17 -8.67
C PHE A 344 3.16 -22.40 -9.12
N ASN A 345 2.68 -23.64 -9.07
CA ASN A 345 1.29 -24.05 -9.35
C ASN A 345 0.40 -23.87 -8.12
N THR A 346 0.34 -22.65 -7.58
CA THR A 346 -0.30 -22.33 -6.29
C THR A 346 -1.76 -22.77 -6.13
N GLY A 347 -2.52 -22.97 -7.21
CA GLY A 347 -3.88 -23.48 -7.19
C GLY A 347 -4.00 -24.99 -7.00
N GLU A 348 -2.88 -25.71 -7.05
CA GLU A 348 -2.78 -27.14 -6.76
C GLU A 348 -2.03 -27.39 -5.44
N MET A 349 -1.60 -26.32 -4.77
CA MET A 349 -0.84 -26.35 -3.52
C MET A 349 -1.76 -25.96 -2.35
N LEU A 350 -2.22 -26.97 -1.61
CA LEU A 350 -3.26 -26.80 -0.58
C LEU A 350 -2.74 -26.92 0.87
N LEU A 351 -1.47 -27.27 1.07
CA LEU A 351 -0.87 -27.48 2.39
C LEU A 351 0.10 -26.36 2.79
N PRO A 352 0.14 -25.93 4.07
CA PRO A 352 -0.82 -26.27 5.13
C PRO A 352 -2.21 -25.65 4.91
N TYR A 353 -2.28 -24.59 4.09
CA TYR A 353 -3.50 -23.97 3.59
C TYR A 353 -3.32 -23.67 2.08
N PRO A 354 -4.40 -23.38 1.34
CA PRO A 354 -4.30 -22.90 -0.04
C PRO A 354 -3.27 -21.76 -0.19
N TRP A 355 -2.42 -21.86 -1.22
CA TRP A 355 -1.33 -20.91 -1.42
C TRP A 355 -1.79 -19.58 -2.03
N HIS A 356 -2.84 -19.61 -2.84
CA HIS A 356 -3.49 -18.44 -3.42
C HIS A 356 -5.02 -18.54 -3.30
N PRO A 357 -5.74 -17.40 -3.33
CA PRO A 357 -7.18 -17.40 -3.37
C PRO A 357 -7.71 -17.88 -4.73
N GLU A 358 -8.77 -18.68 -4.70
CA GLU A 358 -9.60 -18.96 -5.87
C GLU A 358 -10.80 -17.99 -5.92
N ILE A 359 -11.38 -17.71 -4.76
CA ILE A 359 -12.51 -16.79 -4.62
C ILE A 359 -12.00 -15.36 -4.44
N VAL A 360 -12.45 -14.43 -5.29
CA VAL A 360 -12.13 -13.00 -5.22
C VAL A 360 -13.38 -12.14 -5.13
N ASP A 361 -13.22 -10.91 -4.64
CA ASP A 361 -14.26 -9.88 -4.66
C ASP A 361 -14.20 -9.07 -5.95
N VAL A 362 -15.34 -8.89 -6.62
CA VAL A 362 -15.55 -7.81 -7.59
C VAL A 362 -16.65 -6.89 -7.06
N GLN A 363 -16.43 -5.58 -7.11
CA GLN A 363 -17.32 -4.62 -6.47
C GLN A 363 -17.27 -3.26 -7.18
N ILE A 364 -18.44 -2.64 -7.38
CA ILE A 364 -18.59 -1.28 -7.86
C ILE A 364 -19.35 -0.47 -6.81
N ILE A 365 -18.87 0.73 -6.50
CA ILE A 365 -19.63 1.77 -5.79
C ILE A 365 -19.83 2.94 -6.74
N THR A 366 -21.04 3.49 -6.80
CA THR A 366 -21.34 4.70 -7.57
C THR A 366 -21.72 5.83 -6.63
N ILE A 367 -21.19 7.02 -6.91
CA ILE A 367 -21.48 8.26 -6.22
C ILE A 367 -21.93 9.25 -7.30
N GLY A 368 -23.23 9.34 -7.54
CA GLY A 368 -23.77 10.15 -8.63
C GLY A 368 -23.14 9.76 -9.96
N SER A 369 -22.46 10.71 -10.60
CA SER A 369 -21.75 10.53 -11.88
C SER A 369 -20.33 9.93 -11.76
N VAL A 370 -20.01 9.23 -10.67
CA VAL A 370 -18.70 8.57 -10.47
C VAL A 370 -18.89 7.10 -10.15
N ALA A 371 -18.16 6.21 -10.84
CA ALA A 371 -18.11 4.78 -10.54
C ALA A 371 -16.71 4.38 -10.07
N ILE A 372 -16.61 3.82 -8.87
CA ILE A 372 -15.38 3.31 -8.26
C ILE A 372 -15.39 1.78 -8.37
N LEU A 373 -14.48 1.24 -9.18
CA LEU A 373 -14.29 -0.20 -9.39
C LEU A 373 -13.24 -0.70 -8.40
N ALA A 374 -13.65 -1.51 -7.43
CA ALA A 374 -12.76 -2.10 -6.46
C ALA A 374 -12.18 -3.41 -6.99
N VAL A 375 -10.91 -3.35 -7.41
CA VAL A 375 -10.25 -4.44 -8.13
C VAL A 375 -9.29 -5.20 -7.21
N PRO A 376 -9.38 -6.55 -7.11
CA PRO A 376 -8.59 -7.37 -6.19
C PRO A 376 -7.16 -7.68 -6.71
N GLY A 377 -6.49 -6.70 -7.31
CA GLY A 377 -5.19 -6.84 -7.98
C GLY A 377 -4.53 -5.48 -8.28
N GLU A 378 -3.36 -5.49 -8.92
CA GLU A 378 -2.85 -4.35 -9.69
C GLU A 378 -3.21 -4.49 -11.15
N PHE A 379 -3.59 -3.39 -11.78
CA PHE A 379 -3.89 -3.30 -13.19
C PHE A 379 -2.77 -2.52 -13.85
N THR A 380 -2.27 -3.03 -14.98
CA THR A 380 -1.37 -2.24 -15.83
C THR A 380 -2.16 -1.13 -16.51
N TYR A 381 -1.47 -0.11 -17.02
CA TYR A 381 -2.10 1.03 -17.68
C TYR A 381 -3.12 0.62 -18.76
N VAL A 382 -2.75 -0.31 -19.64
CA VAL A 382 -3.65 -0.77 -20.72
C VAL A 382 -4.81 -1.62 -20.19
N LEU A 383 -4.57 -2.40 -19.13
CA LEU A 383 -5.62 -3.19 -18.47
C LEU A 383 -6.76 -2.30 -17.98
N PHE A 384 -6.40 -1.16 -17.41
CA PHE A 384 -7.32 -0.13 -16.95
C PHE A 384 -8.10 0.49 -18.09
N ILE A 385 -7.42 0.98 -19.13
CA ILE A 385 -8.06 1.66 -20.25
C ILE A 385 -9.15 0.80 -20.90
N LEU A 386 -8.85 -0.48 -21.12
CA LEU A 386 -9.79 -1.41 -21.74
C LEU A 386 -11.00 -1.66 -20.83
N LEU A 387 -10.78 -1.79 -19.53
CA LEU A 387 -11.86 -1.94 -18.56
C LEU A 387 -12.72 -0.67 -18.49
N PHE A 388 -12.09 0.49 -18.30
CA PHE A 388 -12.69 1.82 -18.24
C PHE A 388 -13.61 2.08 -19.43
N ARG A 389 -13.07 1.93 -20.65
CA ARG A 389 -13.82 2.23 -21.88
C ARG A 389 -15.05 1.34 -22.00
N ILE A 390 -14.90 0.06 -21.68
CA ILE A 390 -15.99 -0.88 -21.84
C ILE A 390 -17.06 -0.65 -20.77
N THR A 391 -16.70 -0.40 -19.51
CA THR A 391 -17.70 -0.14 -18.47
C THR A 391 -18.42 1.19 -18.66
N GLU A 392 -17.70 2.26 -19.02
CA GLU A 392 -18.26 3.59 -19.29
C GLU A 392 -19.12 3.59 -20.57
N GLN A 393 -18.51 3.30 -21.74
CA GLN A 393 -19.15 3.50 -23.04
C GLN A 393 -20.22 2.47 -23.40
N THR A 394 -20.06 1.20 -22.96
CA THR A 394 -20.98 0.14 -23.42
C THR A 394 -22.11 -0.19 -22.47
N GLU A 395 -22.03 0.18 -21.19
CA GLU A 395 -23.08 -0.16 -20.23
C GLU A 395 -23.72 1.11 -19.67
N PHE A 396 -22.99 1.96 -18.94
CA PHE A 396 -23.58 3.16 -18.35
C PHE A 396 -24.15 4.14 -19.39
N GLU A 397 -23.37 4.48 -20.44
CA GLU A 397 -23.87 5.36 -21.50
C GLU A 397 -25.02 4.74 -22.30
N SER A 398 -24.96 3.42 -22.56
CA SER A 398 -26.00 2.71 -23.31
C SER A 398 -27.35 2.63 -22.58
N GLN A 399 -27.32 2.70 -21.24
CA GLN A 399 -28.50 2.65 -20.36
C GLN A 399 -28.90 4.05 -19.86
N GLY A 400 -28.41 5.13 -20.50
CA GLY A 400 -28.83 6.52 -20.22
C GLY A 400 -28.10 7.21 -19.06
N SER A 401 -27.07 6.59 -18.47
CA SER A 401 -26.20 7.20 -17.46
C SER A 401 -25.00 7.91 -18.12
N HIS A 402 -25.27 9.03 -18.79
CA HIS A 402 -24.25 9.79 -19.52
C HIS A 402 -23.25 10.50 -18.59
N GLY A 403 -21.96 10.51 -18.98
CA GLY A 403 -20.92 11.29 -18.29
C GLY A 403 -20.40 10.67 -16.99
N MET A 404 -20.43 9.35 -16.86
CA MET A 404 -19.92 8.61 -15.69
C MET A 404 -18.39 8.60 -15.64
N ASN A 405 -17.80 9.19 -14.60
CA ASN A 405 -16.37 9.11 -14.33
C ASN A 405 -16.03 7.77 -13.69
N VAL A 406 -15.39 6.87 -14.44
CA VAL A 406 -14.96 5.56 -13.93
C VAL A 406 -13.54 5.67 -13.33
N ILE A 407 -13.38 5.20 -12.10
CA ILE A 407 -12.14 5.23 -11.32
C ILE A 407 -11.87 3.81 -10.80
N ILE A 408 -10.61 3.36 -10.79
CA ILE A 408 -10.23 2.09 -10.14
C ILE A 408 -9.66 2.36 -8.75
N ALA A 409 -10.14 1.62 -7.76
CA ALA A 409 -9.52 1.52 -6.45
C ALA A 409 -8.89 0.12 -6.30
N GLU A 410 -7.56 0.07 -6.24
CA GLU A 410 -6.83 -1.20 -6.23
C GLU A 410 -6.70 -1.85 -4.85
N LYS A 411 -6.49 -3.17 -4.87
CA LYS A 411 -6.27 -4.01 -3.67
C LYS A 411 -5.01 -4.91 -3.77
N LYS A 412 -3.93 -4.48 -4.46
CA LYS A 412 -2.51 -4.98 -4.46
C LYS A 412 -1.99 -5.79 -5.68
N THR A 413 -0.69 -5.68 -5.96
CA THR A 413 0.29 -6.51 -6.72
C THR A 413 -0.14 -7.40 -7.88
N PHE A 414 0.34 -7.06 -9.10
CA PHE A 414 0.17 -7.82 -10.35
C PHE A 414 1.18 -7.37 -11.43
N LYS A 415 1.74 -8.35 -12.14
CA LYS A 415 2.55 -8.21 -13.37
C LYS A 415 2.31 -9.45 -14.23
N ILE A 416 2.70 -9.47 -15.50
CA ILE A 416 2.39 -10.56 -16.46
C ILE A 416 2.69 -11.98 -15.92
N SER A 417 3.86 -12.22 -15.30
CA SER A 417 4.16 -13.52 -14.67
C SER A 417 3.44 -13.76 -13.33
N SER A 418 2.92 -12.69 -12.73
CA SER A 418 2.05 -12.69 -11.56
C SER A 418 0.56 -12.61 -11.92
N THR A 419 0.20 -12.75 -13.21
CA THR A 419 -1.19 -12.86 -13.68
C THR A 419 -1.74 -14.24 -13.34
N ILE A 420 -2.13 -14.45 -12.09
CA ILE A 420 -2.29 -15.81 -11.56
C ILE A 420 -3.40 -16.63 -12.22
N TYR A 421 -4.46 -16.03 -12.78
CA TYR A 421 -5.58 -16.77 -13.38
C TYR A 421 -5.44 -16.97 -14.90
N GLY A 422 -4.22 -16.85 -15.44
CA GLY A 422 -3.91 -17.12 -16.85
C GLY A 422 -4.15 -15.93 -17.79
N PRO A 423 -3.98 -16.13 -19.11
CA PRO A 423 -3.97 -15.05 -20.11
C PRO A 423 -5.32 -14.31 -20.22
N HIS A 424 -6.43 -14.96 -19.87
CA HIS A 424 -7.77 -14.38 -19.97
C HIS A 424 -8.26 -13.69 -18.69
N THR A 425 -7.38 -13.47 -17.71
CA THR A 425 -7.73 -12.80 -16.44
C THR A 425 -8.34 -11.42 -16.68
N LEU A 426 -7.79 -10.64 -17.62
CA LEU A 426 -8.34 -9.33 -17.99
C LEU A 426 -9.79 -9.45 -18.48
N SER A 427 -10.00 -10.31 -19.47
CA SER A 427 -11.28 -10.45 -20.14
C SER A 427 -12.35 -10.94 -19.17
N ALA A 428 -11.97 -11.80 -18.21
CA ALA A 428 -12.84 -12.20 -17.12
C ALA A 428 -13.25 -10.99 -16.26
N TYR A 429 -12.31 -10.14 -15.82
CA TYR A 429 -12.65 -8.94 -15.07
C TYR A 429 -13.53 -7.97 -15.87
N ILE A 430 -13.25 -7.76 -17.16
CA ILE A 430 -14.11 -6.94 -18.03
C ILE A 430 -15.54 -7.48 -18.03
N GLN A 431 -15.72 -8.78 -18.28
CA GLN A 431 -17.05 -9.41 -18.29
C GLN A 431 -17.78 -9.27 -16.94
N LEU A 432 -17.06 -9.46 -15.83
CA LEU A 432 -17.62 -9.36 -14.48
C LEU A 432 -18.03 -7.94 -14.12
N PHE A 433 -17.16 -6.95 -14.35
CA PHE A 433 -17.46 -5.55 -14.05
C PHE A 433 -18.54 -4.98 -14.97
N ARG A 434 -18.62 -5.41 -16.24
CA ARG A 434 -19.77 -5.08 -17.11
C ARG A 434 -21.08 -5.57 -16.53
N ARG A 435 -21.11 -6.81 -16.02
CA ARG A 435 -22.30 -7.38 -15.39
C ARG A 435 -22.74 -6.56 -14.17
N LEU A 436 -21.79 -6.18 -13.31
CA LEU A 436 -22.07 -5.34 -12.14
C LEU A 436 -22.56 -3.94 -12.56
N ALA A 437 -21.90 -3.31 -13.53
CA ALA A 437 -22.28 -1.99 -14.04
C ALA A 437 -23.69 -2.00 -14.64
N ARG A 438 -24.00 -3.02 -15.46
CA ARG A 438 -25.33 -3.23 -16.02
C ARG A 438 -26.39 -3.38 -14.93
N ALA A 439 -26.15 -4.24 -13.94
CA ALA A 439 -27.10 -4.45 -12.84
C ALA A 439 -27.34 -3.18 -12.01
N ILE A 440 -26.32 -2.33 -11.84
CA ILE A 440 -26.51 -1.00 -11.22
C ILE A 440 -27.39 -0.12 -12.11
N ALA A 441 -27.08 -0.05 -13.40
CA ALA A 441 -27.79 0.80 -14.35
C ALA A 441 -29.25 0.37 -14.59
N THR A 442 -29.55 -0.93 -14.54
CA THR A 442 -30.91 -1.49 -14.68
C THR A 442 -31.65 -1.64 -13.36
N HIS A 443 -31.04 -1.28 -12.23
CA HIS A 443 -31.58 -1.47 -10.88
C HIS A 443 -31.86 -2.95 -10.50
N GLU A 444 -31.13 -3.89 -11.10
CA GLU A 444 -31.24 -5.35 -10.91
C GLU A 444 -30.11 -5.92 -10.02
N VAL A 445 -29.51 -5.09 -9.15
CA VAL A 445 -28.41 -5.53 -8.27
C VAL A 445 -28.83 -6.69 -7.36
N GLN A 446 -30.09 -6.72 -6.91
CA GLN A 446 -30.61 -7.79 -6.06
C GLN A 446 -30.68 -9.15 -6.76
N ASP A 447 -30.73 -9.14 -8.10
CA ASP A 447 -30.77 -10.34 -8.93
C ASP A 447 -29.37 -10.89 -9.23
N LEU A 448 -28.31 -10.17 -8.83
CA LEU A 448 -26.95 -10.68 -8.94
C LEU A 448 -26.74 -11.86 -7.99
N PRO A 449 -26.22 -12.99 -8.48
CA PRO A 449 -25.88 -14.09 -7.62
C PRO A 449 -24.73 -13.68 -6.70
N LYS A 450 -24.88 -13.92 -5.39
CA LYS A 450 -23.87 -13.62 -4.37
C LYS A 450 -22.50 -14.27 -4.68
N GLY A 451 -22.54 -15.47 -5.26
CA GLY A 451 -21.37 -16.30 -5.54
C GLY A 451 -20.84 -17.05 -4.31
N PRO A 452 -19.78 -17.85 -4.48
CA PRO A 452 -19.23 -18.68 -3.40
C PRO A 452 -18.56 -17.82 -2.33
N GLU A 453 -18.84 -18.08 -1.05
CA GLU A 453 -18.21 -17.38 0.05
C GLU A 453 -16.72 -17.74 0.16
N PRO A 454 -15.79 -16.78 0.33
CA PRO A 454 -14.38 -17.08 0.47
C PRO A 454 -14.10 -17.80 1.79
N PRO A 455 -13.10 -18.72 1.82
CA PRO A 455 -12.77 -19.43 3.04
C PRO A 455 -12.11 -18.51 4.08
N PHE A 456 -12.38 -18.77 5.36
CA PHE A 456 -11.72 -18.14 6.50
C PHE A 456 -10.92 -19.19 7.28
N PHE A 457 -9.60 -19.09 7.27
CA PHE A 457 -8.72 -20.07 7.92
C PHE A 457 -8.45 -19.66 9.37
N ASN A 458 -8.60 -20.60 10.32
CA ASN A 458 -8.21 -20.36 11.70
C ASN A 458 -6.69 -20.50 11.88
N VAL A 459 -5.94 -19.48 11.45
CA VAL A 459 -4.48 -19.46 11.50
C VAL A 459 -4.01 -18.92 12.86
N THR A 460 -3.77 -19.82 13.82
CA THR A 460 -3.31 -19.41 15.17
C THR A 460 -1.82 -19.67 15.42
N ASN A 461 -1.20 -20.61 14.71
CA ASN A 461 0.13 -21.14 15.08
C ASN A 461 1.20 -21.08 13.98
N PHE A 462 0.98 -20.36 12.88
CA PHE A 462 1.98 -20.25 11.80
C PHE A 462 2.82 -18.98 11.98
N THR A 463 3.85 -19.02 12.84
CA THR A 463 4.85 -17.94 12.96
C THR A 463 6.27 -18.49 12.99
N LEU A 464 7.12 -17.94 12.12
CA LEU A 464 8.56 -18.20 12.06
C LEU A 464 9.36 -17.10 12.78
N LEU A 465 8.69 -16.08 13.33
CA LEU A 465 9.34 -15.05 14.12
C LEU A 465 9.72 -15.58 15.50
N PRO A 466 10.95 -15.30 15.98
CA PRO A 466 11.34 -15.66 17.32
C PRO A 466 10.50 -14.90 18.36
N ALA A 467 10.23 -15.56 19.48
CA ALA A 467 9.55 -14.94 20.61
C ALA A 467 10.35 -13.75 21.14
N VAL A 468 9.64 -12.68 21.51
CA VAL A 468 10.27 -11.53 22.17
C VAL A 468 10.68 -11.96 23.57
N LEU A 469 11.99 -11.98 23.82
CA LEU A 469 12.56 -12.23 25.16
C LEU A 469 12.16 -11.12 26.13
N PRO A 470 12.16 -11.36 27.45
CA PRO A 470 12.06 -10.29 28.43
C PRO A 470 13.14 -9.24 28.20
N ASP A 471 12.78 -7.96 28.27
CA ASP A 471 13.72 -6.88 28.04
C ASP A 471 14.61 -6.66 29.28
N VAL A 472 15.89 -6.36 29.04
CA VAL A 472 16.89 -6.18 30.09
C VAL A 472 17.62 -4.86 29.88
N ALA A 473 17.68 -4.02 30.90
CA ALA A 473 18.52 -2.81 30.89
C ALA A 473 20.00 -3.17 31.23
N PRO A 474 20.98 -2.39 30.76
CA PRO A 474 22.37 -2.53 31.19
C PRO A 474 22.55 -2.37 32.71
N LEU A 475 23.66 -2.88 33.25
CA LEU A 475 23.98 -2.72 34.67
C LEU A 475 24.10 -1.22 34.99
N ASN A 476 23.52 -0.77 36.11
CA ASN A 476 23.46 0.63 36.55
C ASN A 476 22.75 1.59 35.57
N LYS A 477 21.91 1.08 34.67
CA LYS A 477 21.04 1.88 33.80
C LYS A 477 19.60 1.41 33.91
N THR A 478 18.67 2.28 33.60
CA THR A 478 17.24 1.96 33.48
C THR A 478 16.74 2.21 32.06
N PHE A 479 15.55 1.70 31.73
CA PHE A 479 14.93 1.95 30.43
C PHE A 479 14.59 3.43 30.29
N GLY A 480 14.97 4.04 29.16
CA GLY A 480 14.86 5.49 28.93
C GLY A 480 16.11 6.29 29.33
N ASP A 481 17.12 5.67 29.95
CA ASP A 481 18.38 6.36 30.20
C ASP A 481 19.10 6.67 28.88
N VAL A 482 19.68 7.88 28.78
CA VAL A 482 20.51 8.28 27.65
C VAL A 482 21.84 7.52 27.65
N LEU A 483 22.20 6.97 26.49
CA LEU A 483 23.47 6.31 26.19
C LEU A 483 24.41 7.24 25.40
N GLN A 484 23.86 7.96 24.43
CA GLN A 484 24.54 9.00 23.67
C GLN A 484 23.59 10.19 23.64
N ASP A 485 24.04 11.31 24.24
CA ASP A 485 23.24 12.52 24.34
C ASP A 485 23.46 13.44 23.13
N VAL A 486 22.60 14.44 23.02
CA VAL A 486 22.65 15.48 21.99
C VAL A 486 23.84 16.44 22.20
N LYS A 487 24.24 17.15 21.15
CA LYS A 487 25.12 18.33 21.27
C LYS A 487 24.36 19.48 21.92
N GLN A 488 25.07 20.45 22.48
CA GLN A 488 24.45 21.63 23.08
C GLN A 488 23.80 22.57 22.05
N GLN A 489 24.33 22.61 20.82
CA GLN A 489 23.89 23.52 19.77
C GLN A 489 23.89 22.83 18.41
N TYR A 490 22.92 23.20 17.58
CA TYR A 490 22.78 22.77 16.19
C TYR A 490 22.34 23.94 15.31
N GLN A 491 22.63 23.83 14.02
CA GLN A 491 22.10 24.70 12.97
C GLN A 491 20.96 24.03 12.21
N VAL A 492 20.12 24.85 11.57
CA VAL A 492 19.10 24.32 10.66
C VAL A 492 19.75 23.54 9.51
N GLY A 493 19.14 22.42 9.11
CA GLY A 493 19.69 21.47 8.14
C GLY A 493 20.60 20.40 8.74
N GLU A 494 21.04 20.53 9.99
CA GLU A 494 21.75 19.47 10.69
C GLU A 494 20.80 18.38 11.23
N VAL A 495 21.38 17.26 11.68
CA VAL A 495 20.65 16.14 12.28
C VAL A 495 20.99 16.06 13.77
N VAL A 496 19.96 16.14 14.61
CA VAL A 496 20.06 15.82 16.03
C VAL A 496 19.92 14.32 16.18
N GLU A 497 20.83 13.70 16.93
CA GLU A 497 20.82 12.27 17.21
C GLU A 497 20.94 12.04 18.72
N VAL A 498 20.07 11.21 19.27
CA VAL A 498 20.11 10.77 20.66
C VAL A 498 19.82 9.27 20.73
N THR A 499 20.56 8.55 21.59
CA THR A 499 20.36 7.11 21.79
C THR A 499 20.01 6.80 23.23
N PHE A 500 18.96 6.02 23.43
CA PHE A 500 18.43 5.60 24.72
C PHE A 500 18.56 4.09 24.94
N VAL A 501 18.60 3.66 26.20
CA VAL A 501 18.31 2.28 26.60
C VAL A 501 16.86 1.98 26.27
N SER A 502 16.63 0.94 25.46
CA SER A 502 15.32 0.61 24.88
C SER A 502 14.85 -0.78 25.24
N ALA A 503 13.55 -1.00 25.02
CA ALA A 503 12.90 -2.30 24.92
C ALA A 503 12.47 -2.59 23.48
N ASN A 504 11.96 -3.80 23.21
CA ASN A 504 11.44 -4.16 21.89
C ASN A 504 10.14 -3.38 21.53
N PRO A 505 10.07 -2.68 20.38
CA PRO A 505 8.89 -1.90 19.97
C PRO A 505 7.62 -2.74 19.79
N ARG A 506 7.75 -4.05 19.54
CA ARG A 506 6.60 -4.97 19.42
C ARG A 506 5.78 -5.08 20.70
N ASN A 507 6.34 -4.68 21.83
CA ASN A 507 5.62 -4.66 23.11
C ASN A 507 4.44 -3.69 23.14
N CYS A 508 4.40 -2.70 22.22
CA CYS A 508 3.32 -1.71 22.13
C CYS A 508 2.15 -2.14 21.22
N ALA A 509 2.33 -3.19 20.41
CA ALA A 509 1.47 -3.47 19.26
C ALA A 509 0.02 -3.88 19.58
N ASP A 510 -0.23 -4.50 20.73
CA ASP A 510 -1.55 -5.07 21.05
C ASP A 510 -2.54 -4.05 21.63
N ASN A 511 -2.07 -2.95 22.23
CA ASN A 511 -2.91 -2.14 23.13
C ASN A 511 -2.99 -0.64 22.81
N MET A 512 -2.23 -0.09 21.84
CA MET A 512 -2.17 1.37 21.67
C MET A 512 -2.16 1.82 20.22
N THR A 513 -3.32 2.24 19.73
CA THR A 513 -3.51 2.79 18.37
C THR A 513 -3.12 4.26 18.22
N ASP A 514 -2.87 4.98 19.32
CA ASP A 514 -2.59 6.43 19.35
C ASP A 514 -1.27 6.75 20.10
N HIS A 515 -0.31 5.82 20.04
CA HIS A 515 1.00 5.96 20.68
C HIS A 515 2.01 6.56 19.70
N THR A 516 2.89 7.42 20.21
CA THR A 516 4.11 7.85 19.53
C THR A 516 5.32 7.28 20.27
N PHE A 517 6.34 6.82 19.53
CA PHE A 517 7.61 6.41 20.12
C PHE A 517 8.49 7.60 20.50
N LEU A 518 8.29 8.78 19.90
CA LEU A 518 9.10 9.95 20.17
C LEU A 518 8.31 11.26 20.11
N THR A 519 8.81 12.29 20.78
CA THR A 519 8.43 13.68 20.52
C THR A 519 9.67 14.57 20.45
N VAL A 520 9.65 15.57 19.56
CA VAL A 520 10.53 16.73 19.65
C VAL A 520 9.72 17.85 20.27
N GLU A 521 10.24 18.44 21.34
CA GLU A 521 9.54 19.46 22.11
C GLU A 521 10.35 20.76 22.11
N LYS A 522 9.66 21.87 21.91
CA LYS A 522 10.23 23.22 21.99
C LYS A 522 9.85 23.86 23.34
N TYR A 523 10.82 24.47 24.00
CA TYR A 523 10.55 25.23 25.22
C TYR A 523 9.99 26.61 24.88
N GLU A 524 8.82 26.93 25.43
CA GLU A 524 8.21 28.25 25.30
C GLU A 524 8.39 29.06 26.60
N THR A 525 9.25 30.09 26.53
CA THR A 525 9.60 30.92 27.70
C THR A 525 8.39 31.63 28.30
N ALA A 526 7.41 32.03 27.47
CA ALA A 526 6.22 32.75 27.91
C ALA A 526 5.33 31.89 28.83
N SER A 527 5.18 30.59 28.52
CA SER A 527 4.38 29.63 29.28
C SER A 527 5.19 28.79 30.27
N ARG A 528 6.54 28.87 30.21
CA ARG A 528 7.47 28.04 30.98
C ARG A 528 7.19 26.55 30.85
N SER A 529 6.87 26.11 29.64
CA SER A 529 6.45 24.75 29.34
C SER A 529 7.02 24.25 28.01
N TRP A 530 7.16 22.93 27.90
CA TRP A 530 7.54 22.24 26.68
C TRP A 530 6.30 21.97 25.81
N HIS A 531 6.41 22.30 24.52
CA HIS A 531 5.35 22.07 23.53
C HIS A 531 5.86 21.13 22.45
N VAL A 532 5.09 20.07 22.16
CA VAL A 532 5.42 19.12 21.10
C VAL A 532 5.33 19.80 19.74
N VAL A 533 6.38 19.68 18.94
CA VAL A 533 6.45 20.21 17.57
C VAL A 533 6.57 19.12 16.52
N HIS A 534 7.10 17.95 16.90
CA HIS A 534 7.16 16.76 16.06
C HIS A 534 6.89 15.49 16.88
N ASN A 535 6.34 14.48 16.22
CA ASN A 535 6.10 13.11 16.70
C ASN A 535 6.70 12.10 15.72
N ASP A 536 6.58 10.79 15.96
CA ASP A 536 7.12 9.77 15.05
C ASP A 536 6.42 9.69 13.67
N ALA A 537 5.28 10.34 13.49
CA ALA A 537 4.60 10.53 12.21
C ALA A 537 5.16 11.73 11.41
N SER A 538 6.00 12.57 12.03
CA SER A 538 6.68 13.67 11.35
C SER A 538 7.80 13.15 10.47
N TRP A 539 7.77 13.49 9.17
CA TRP A 539 8.76 13.02 8.19
C TRP A 539 10.21 13.42 8.54
N GLU A 540 10.35 14.48 9.32
CA GLU A 540 11.62 15.00 9.83
C GLU A 540 12.24 14.13 10.91
N THR A 541 11.49 13.21 11.52
CA THR A 541 11.95 12.37 12.62
C THR A 541 12.11 10.93 12.18
N ARG A 542 13.06 10.21 12.80
CA ARG A 542 13.29 8.80 12.54
C ARG A 542 13.53 8.05 13.83
N PHE A 543 12.91 6.88 13.95
CA PHE A 543 13.05 5.97 15.08
C PHE A 543 13.74 4.68 14.64
N TYR A 544 14.97 4.48 15.09
CA TYR A 544 15.74 3.26 14.84
C TYR A 544 15.79 2.42 16.11
N TRP A 545 15.47 1.14 15.99
CA TRP A 545 15.64 0.16 17.06
C TRP A 545 16.71 -0.85 16.69
N SER A 546 17.68 -1.07 17.58
CA SER A 546 18.73 -2.06 17.39
C SER A 546 18.73 -3.09 18.52
N LYS A 547 18.73 -4.36 18.13
CA LYS A 547 18.76 -5.49 19.07
C LYS A 547 20.17 -5.68 19.61
N GLY A 548 20.29 -5.72 20.94
CA GLY A 548 21.50 -6.14 21.65
C GLY A 548 21.46 -7.61 22.10
N LEU A 549 22.45 -8.00 22.89
CA LEU A 549 22.55 -9.34 23.47
C LEU A 549 21.67 -9.48 24.72
N HIS A 550 21.20 -10.71 24.99
CA HIS A 550 20.50 -11.08 26.23
C HIS A 550 19.30 -10.18 26.61
N GLY A 551 18.51 -9.75 25.61
CA GLY A 551 17.31 -8.93 25.85
C GLY A 551 17.58 -7.42 25.99
N ARG A 552 18.83 -6.97 25.81
CA ARG A 552 19.16 -5.53 25.72
C ARG A 552 18.82 -4.99 24.33
N SER A 553 18.50 -3.70 24.25
CA SER A 553 18.35 -3.00 22.98
C SER A 553 18.54 -1.50 23.13
N ASN A 554 18.82 -0.83 22.02
CA ASN A 554 18.95 0.63 21.96
C ASN A 554 17.90 1.21 21.02
N ALA A 555 17.44 2.42 21.33
CA ALA A 555 16.60 3.23 20.46
C ALA A 555 17.36 4.50 20.10
N THR A 556 17.62 4.70 18.82
CA THR A 556 18.25 5.91 18.29
C THR A 556 17.18 6.74 17.61
N ILE A 557 17.02 7.97 18.05
CA ILE A 557 16.09 8.94 17.49
C ILE A 557 16.91 9.99 16.74
N GLU A 558 16.54 10.21 15.48
CA GLU A 558 17.05 11.31 14.68
C GLU A 558 15.97 12.36 14.47
N TRP A 559 16.35 13.63 14.55
CA TRP A 559 15.55 14.76 14.06
C TRP A 559 16.36 15.55 13.02
N HIS A 560 15.90 15.49 11.77
CA HIS A 560 16.47 16.19 10.62
C HIS A 560 15.90 17.60 10.60
N ILE A 561 16.63 18.59 11.12
CA ILE A 561 16.10 19.92 11.42
C ILE A 561 15.72 20.65 10.12
N PRO A 562 14.44 20.95 9.88
CA PRO A 562 14.04 21.71 8.70
C PRO A 562 14.63 23.12 8.66
N ASN A 563 14.89 23.63 7.47
CA ASN A 563 15.31 25.04 7.25
C ASN A 563 14.28 26.07 7.75
N THR A 564 13.02 25.65 7.95
CA THR A 564 11.92 26.48 8.46
C THR A 564 11.80 26.47 9.99
N THR A 565 12.67 25.72 10.69
CA THR A 565 12.63 25.60 12.15
C THR A 565 12.95 26.92 12.82
N LYS A 566 12.16 27.27 13.84
CA LYS A 566 12.39 28.49 14.62
C LYS A 566 13.55 28.26 15.59
N PRO A 567 14.49 29.21 15.74
CA PRO A 567 15.49 29.15 16.79
C PRO A 567 14.86 29.01 18.18
N GLY A 568 15.58 28.38 19.11
CA GLY A 568 15.13 28.19 20.48
C GLY A 568 15.68 26.91 21.11
N VAL A 569 15.19 26.60 22.31
CA VAL A 569 15.61 25.43 23.08
C VAL A 569 14.65 24.27 22.83
N TYR A 570 15.20 23.11 22.55
CA TYR A 570 14.50 21.87 22.22
C TYR A 570 14.97 20.71 23.10
N GLN A 571 14.14 19.67 23.20
CA GLN A 571 14.49 18.37 23.76
C GLN A 571 13.80 17.25 23.00
N ILE A 572 14.33 16.03 23.10
CA ILE A 572 13.73 14.83 22.52
C ILE A 572 13.25 13.92 23.66
N GLN A 573 12.00 13.49 23.58
CA GLN A 573 11.43 12.45 24.44
C GLN A 573 11.36 11.13 23.69
N TYR A 574 11.58 10.05 24.42
CA TYR A 574 11.41 8.67 23.97
C TYR A 574 10.36 7.96 24.84
N PHE A 575 9.43 7.25 24.23
CA PHE A 575 8.40 6.47 24.91
C PHE A 575 8.45 5.00 24.48
N GLY A 576 8.30 4.09 25.43
CA GLY A 576 8.31 2.67 25.13
C GLY A 576 7.74 1.80 26.23
N TYR A 577 7.62 0.50 25.94
CA TYR A 577 7.11 -0.50 26.87
C TYR A 577 8.10 -1.64 27.03
N ARG A 578 8.47 -1.95 28.27
CA ARG A 578 9.32 -3.10 28.58
C ARG A 578 8.49 -4.31 28.95
N LYS A 579 8.87 -5.47 28.43
CA LYS A 579 8.28 -6.78 28.74
C LYS A 579 9.00 -7.39 29.93
N VAL A 580 8.23 -7.73 30.96
CA VAL A 580 8.69 -8.48 32.13
C VAL A 580 7.94 -9.79 32.18
N LYS A 581 8.66 -10.91 32.33
CA LYS A 581 8.07 -12.24 32.53
C LYS A 581 8.55 -12.82 33.86
N PRO A 582 7.83 -12.57 34.97
CA PRO A 582 8.17 -13.16 36.25
C PRO A 582 7.92 -14.68 36.23
N LEU A 583 8.65 -15.43 37.05
CA LEU A 583 8.48 -16.87 37.18
C LEU A 583 7.03 -17.19 37.62
N LEU A 584 6.36 -18.11 36.91
CA LEU A 584 4.99 -18.58 37.18
C LEU A 584 3.90 -17.47 37.17
N LYS A 585 4.17 -16.29 36.60
CA LYS A 585 3.17 -15.22 36.43
C LYS A 585 2.94 -14.88 34.96
N PRO A 586 1.79 -14.29 34.61
CA PRO A 586 1.56 -13.73 33.28
C PRO A 586 2.62 -12.72 32.89
N THR A 587 2.84 -12.56 31.58
CA THR A 587 3.69 -11.48 31.04
C THR A 587 3.05 -10.14 31.37
N VAL A 588 3.84 -9.18 31.83
CA VAL A 588 3.40 -7.81 32.12
C VAL A 588 4.25 -6.82 31.33
N PHE A 589 3.62 -5.76 30.83
CA PHE A 589 4.28 -4.67 30.11
C PHE A 589 4.24 -3.40 30.96
N TYR A 590 5.39 -2.73 31.10
CA TYR A 590 5.49 -1.48 31.86
C TYR A 590 5.93 -0.33 30.93
N PRO A 591 5.20 0.80 30.91
CA PRO A 591 5.65 1.99 30.20
C PRO A 591 6.91 2.56 30.84
N PHE A 592 7.74 3.20 30.03
CA PHE A 592 8.84 4.04 30.49
C PHE A 592 9.01 5.23 29.53
N LYS A 593 9.75 6.24 29.99
CA LYS A 593 10.10 7.40 29.19
C LYS A 593 11.58 7.76 29.36
N GLY A 594 12.19 8.31 28.33
CA GLY A 594 13.52 8.90 28.35
C GLY A 594 13.47 10.33 27.84
N THR A 595 14.33 11.20 28.36
CA THR A 595 14.43 12.61 27.95
C THR A 595 15.90 12.93 27.68
N SER A 596 16.21 13.52 26.52
CA SER A 596 17.55 14.03 26.21
C SER A 596 17.91 15.24 27.09
N SER A 597 19.18 15.63 27.10
CA SER A 597 19.51 17.00 27.53
C SER A 597 18.82 18.03 26.61
N ALA A 598 18.55 19.21 27.14
CA ALA A 598 18.06 20.33 26.34
C ALA A 598 19.19 20.88 25.45
N PHE A 599 18.85 21.28 24.22
CA PHE A 599 19.79 21.79 23.24
C PHE A 599 19.20 22.97 22.47
N GLU A 600 20.04 23.81 21.87
CA GLU A 600 19.63 25.03 21.18
C GLU A 600 19.75 24.89 19.67
N ILE A 601 18.72 25.35 18.94
CA ILE A 601 18.76 25.54 17.50
C ILE A 601 19.08 27.00 17.22
N MET A 602 20.20 27.23 16.53
CA MET A 602 20.68 28.55 16.14
C MET A 602 20.14 28.94 14.76
N LYS A 603 19.92 30.23 14.54
CA LYS A 603 19.72 30.77 13.20
C LYS A 603 21.08 30.90 12.51
N LEU A 604 21.13 30.59 11.22
CA LEU A 604 22.26 30.99 10.35
C LEU A 604 22.44 32.51 10.35
#